data_AF-A0A2V2PJ67-F1
#
_entry.id   AF-A0A2V2PJ67-F1
#
_cell.length_a   1.000
_cell.length_b   1.000
_cell.length_c   1.000
_cell.angle_alpha   90.00
_cell.angle_beta   90.00
_cell.angle_gamma   90.00
#
_symmetry.space_group_name_H-M   'P 1'
#
loop_
_entity.id
_entity.type
_entity.pdbx_description
1 polymer ?
#
loop_
_entity_poly.entity_id
_entity_poly.type
_entity_poly.pdbx_seq_one_letter_code
_entity_poly.pdbx_strand_id
1 'polypeptide(L)'
;RAVDAARADLDDDSAAEASVAVAAAKAYAGSAALEIADALFEVSGTRAALDGLNLHRHWRDARTHTLHDPARWKIQHLGRYVLNGTRPPRHGLL
;
A
#
# COMPACT_ATOMS: atom_id res chain seq x y z
N ARG A 1 9.66 -7.51 -9.93
CA ARG A 1 10.59 -8.66 -9.80
C ARG A 1 9.91 -9.88 -9.18
N ALA A 2 9.47 -9.89 -7.92
CA ALA A 2 8.79 -11.07 -7.34
C ALA A 2 7.52 -11.48 -8.10
N VAL A 3 6.69 -10.50 -8.49
CA VAL A 3 5.50 -10.73 -9.35
C VAL A 3 5.88 -11.32 -10.72
N ASP A 4 6.97 -10.84 -11.31
CA ASP A 4 7.44 -11.33 -12.63
C ASP A 4 7.97 -12.76 -12.52
N ALA A 5 8.69 -13.08 -11.43
CA ALA A 5 9.16 -14.43 -11.14
C ALA A 5 8.00 -15.41 -10.95
N ALA A 6 7.00 -15.05 -10.13
CA ALA A 6 5.78 -15.85 -9.95
C ALA A 6 4.97 -16.02 -11.23
N ARG A 7 5.03 -15.05 -12.15
CA ARG A 7 4.41 -15.15 -13.47
C ARG A 7 5.15 -16.12 -14.39
N ALA A 8 6.47 -16.19 -14.28
CA ALA A 8 7.31 -17.07 -15.10
C ALA A 8 7.25 -18.53 -14.62
N ASP A 9 7.24 -18.75 -13.31
CA ASP A 9 7.17 -20.07 -12.67
C ASP A 9 6.31 -20.01 -11.42
N LEU A 10 5.05 -20.44 -11.54
CA LEU A 10 4.06 -20.31 -10.48
C LEU A 10 4.07 -21.57 -9.60
N ASP A 11 4.51 -21.40 -8.36
CA ASP A 11 4.37 -22.38 -7.29
C ASP A 11 3.90 -21.69 -6.00
N ASP A 12 3.87 -22.43 -4.89
CA ASP A 12 3.43 -21.88 -3.61
C ASP A 12 4.40 -20.84 -3.03
N ASP A 13 5.70 -20.98 -3.28
CA ASP A 13 6.74 -20.07 -2.75
C ASP A 13 6.80 -18.79 -3.58
N SER A 14 6.84 -18.90 -4.90
CA SER A 14 6.85 -17.75 -5.81
C SER A 14 5.56 -16.93 -5.66
N ALA A 15 4.40 -17.58 -5.47
CA ALA A 15 3.15 -16.90 -5.15
C ALA A 15 3.20 -16.18 -3.79
N ALA A 16 3.76 -16.81 -2.76
CA ALA A 16 3.92 -16.20 -1.43
C ALA A 16 4.85 -14.98 -1.47
N GLU A 17 6.00 -15.09 -2.15
CA GLU A 17 6.95 -14.00 -2.32
C GLU A 17 6.34 -12.81 -3.07
N ALA A 18 5.64 -13.07 -4.18
CA ALA A 18 4.94 -12.04 -4.93
C ALA A 18 3.87 -11.35 -4.08
N SER A 19 3.10 -12.14 -3.33
CA SER A 19 2.06 -11.64 -2.43
C SER A 19 2.62 -10.75 -1.32
N VAL A 20 3.70 -11.17 -0.66
CA VAL A 20 4.41 -10.40 0.36
C VAL A 20 4.93 -9.09 -0.24
N ALA A 21 5.56 -9.15 -1.41
CA ALA A 21 6.07 -7.96 -2.09
C ALA A 21 4.96 -6.94 -2.40
N VAL A 22 3.81 -7.41 -2.91
CA VAL A 22 2.64 -6.55 -3.21
C VAL A 22 2.03 -6.00 -1.92
N ALA A 23 1.91 -6.79 -0.87
CA ALA A 23 1.38 -6.34 0.42
C ALA A 23 2.26 -5.25 1.04
N ALA A 24 3.59 -5.42 0.99
CA ALA A 24 4.56 -4.42 1.45
C ALA A 24 4.45 -3.12 0.63
N ALA A 25 4.44 -3.23 -0.70
CA ALA A 25 4.28 -2.07 -1.57
C ALA A 25 2.97 -1.33 -1.31
N LYS A 26 1.85 -2.06 -1.15
CA LYS A 26 0.53 -1.48 -0.87
C LYS A 26 0.48 -0.78 0.49
N ALA A 27 1.04 -1.39 1.54
CA ALA A 27 1.08 -0.79 2.87
C ALA A 27 1.90 0.51 2.87
N TYR A 28 3.08 0.49 2.24
CA TYR A 28 3.93 1.67 2.13
C TYR A 28 3.29 2.77 1.28
N ALA A 29 2.81 2.44 0.08
CA ALA A 29 2.21 3.40 -0.84
C ALA A 29 0.96 4.06 -0.24
N GLY A 30 0.15 3.32 0.51
CA GLY A 30 -1.02 3.88 1.19
C GLY A 30 -0.66 4.94 2.23
N SER A 31 0.33 4.66 3.07
CA SER A 31 0.84 5.63 4.05
C SER A 31 1.49 6.83 3.38
N ALA A 32 2.36 6.60 2.39
CA ALA A 32 3.05 7.66 1.66
C ALA A 32 2.06 8.58 0.91
N ALA A 33 1.02 8.03 0.29
CA ALA A 33 0.01 8.82 -0.41
C ALA A 33 -0.75 9.77 0.54
N LEU A 34 -1.08 9.30 1.74
CA LEU A 34 -1.72 10.14 2.77
C LEU A 34 -0.79 11.23 3.30
N GLU A 35 0.45 10.86 3.62
CA GLU A 35 1.47 11.79 4.14
C GLU A 35 1.80 12.89 3.12
N ILE A 36 2.08 12.52 1.87
CA ILE A 36 2.44 13.47 0.82
C ILE A 36 1.26 14.40 0.48
N ALA A 37 0.04 13.86 0.43
CA ALA A 37 -1.14 14.68 0.13
C ALA A 37 -1.43 15.72 1.21
N ASP A 38 -1.04 15.44 2.45
CA ASP A 38 -1.14 16.38 3.58
C ASP A 38 0.02 17.40 3.55
N ALA A 39 1.27 16.90 3.48
CA ALA A 39 2.49 17.72 3.44
C ALA A 39 2.52 18.70 2.25
N LEU A 40 1.79 18.40 1.16
CA LEU A 40 1.61 19.29 0.02
C LEU A 40 1.15 20.70 0.44
N PHE A 41 0.27 20.82 1.44
CA PHE A 41 -0.23 22.11 1.91
C PHE A 41 0.82 22.86 2.76
N GLU A 42 1.60 22.14 3.56
CA GLU A 42 2.65 22.72 4.40
C GLU A 42 3.74 23.37 3.55
N VAL A 43 4.21 22.69 2.50
CA VAL A 43 5.27 23.20 1.62
C VAL A 43 4.79 24.29 0.66
N SER A 44 3.50 24.31 0.32
CA SER A 44 2.94 25.21 -0.69
C SER A 44 2.34 26.51 -0.11
N GLY A 45 2.08 26.55 1.20
CA GLY A 45 1.51 27.69 1.91
C GLY A 45 0.02 27.92 1.66
N THR A 46 -0.54 28.96 2.28
CA THR A 46 -1.99 29.18 2.40
C THR A 46 -2.76 29.23 1.07
N ARG A 47 -2.14 29.71 -0.01
CA ARG A 47 -2.77 29.77 -1.34
C ARG A 47 -3.05 28.38 -1.93
N ALA A 48 -2.38 27.33 -1.47
CA ALA A 48 -2.64 25.96 -1.92
C ALA A 48 -4.04 25.46 -1.50
N ALA A 49 -4.64 26.07 -0.47
CA ALA A 49 -5.98 25.73 0.01
C ALA A 49 -7.13 26.30 -0.84
N LEU A 50 -6.83 27.05 -1.91
CA LEU A 50 -7.86 27.56 -2.82
C LEU A 50 -8.62 26.41 -3.48
N ASP A 51 -9.95 26.46 -3.39
CA ASP A 51 -10.83 25.44 -3.96
C ASP A 51 -10.58 25.21 -5.45
N GLY A 52 -10.32 26.29 -6.20
CA GLY A 52 -10.02 26.24 -7.64
C GLY A 52 -8.76 25.45 -8.01
N LEU A 53 -7.82 25.24 -7.08
CA LEU A 53 -6.66 24.36 -7.31
C LEU A 53 -7.01 22.88 -7.10
N ASN A 54 -8.03 22.60 -6.26
CA ASN A 54 -8.55 21.28 -5.97
C ASN A 54 -7.47 20.27 -5.53
N LEU A 55 -6.44 20.73 -4.82
CA LEU A 55 -5.33 19.88 -4.34
C LEU A 55 -5.79 18.89 -3.26
N HIS A 56 -6.80 19.26 -2.49
CA HIS A 56 -7.39 18.45 -1.43
C HIS A 56 -8.04 17.15 -1.94
N ARG A 57 -8.28 17.03 -3.26
CA ARG A 57 -8.74 15.76 -3.88
C ARG A 57 -7.76 14.61 -3.65
N HIS A 58 -6.45 14.88 -3.65
CA HIS A 58 -5.43 13.84 -3.54
C HIS A 58 -5.52 13.13 -2.19
N TRP A 59 -5.73 13.89 -1.12
CA TRP A 59 -5.95 13.33 0.21
C TRP A 59 -7.28 12.58 0.28
N ARG A 60 -8.37 13.14 -0.26
CA ARG A 60 -9.71 12.49 -0.24
C ARG A 60 -9.69 11.16 -0.98
N ASP A 61 -9.15 11.13 -2.19
CA ASP A 61 -9.08 9.93 -3.02
C ASP A 61 -8.20 8.86 -2.36
N ALA A 62 -7.02 9.25 -1.86
CA ALA A 62 -6.13 8.34 -1.13
C ALA A 62 -6.82 7.81 0.14
N ARG A 63 -7.48 8.66 0.91
CA ARG A 63 -8.17 8.26 2.14
C ARG A 63 -9.32 7.31 1.88
N THR A 64 -10.11 7.55 0.83
CA THR A 64 -11.18 6.65 0.44
C THR A 64 -10.63 5.31 -0.05
N HIS A 65 -9.65 5.33 -0.95
CA HIS A 65 -9.15 4.10 -1.56
C HIS A 65 -8.38 3.21 -0.59
N THR A 66 -7.59 3.81 0.31
CA THR A 66 -6.80 3.05 1.32
C THR A 66 -7.67 2.31 2.34
N LEU A 67 -8.97 2.64 2.46
CA LEU A 67 -9.90 1.95 3.35
C LEU A 67 -10.42 0.60 2.80
N HIS A 68 -10.17 0.29 1.52
CA HIS A 68 -10.62 -0.98 0.93
C HIS A 68 -10.15 -2.20 1.72
N ASP A 69 -8.87 -2.21 2.13
CA ASP A 69 -8.30 -3.27 2.96
C ASP A 69 -7.58 -2.67 4.17
N PRO A 70 -7.77 -3.20 5.39
CA PRO A 70 -7.11 -2.63 6.56
C PRO A 70 -5.60 -2.87 6.52
N ALA A 71 -4.81 -1.79 6.39
CA ALA A 71 -3.33 -1.87 6.31
C ALA A 71 -2.69 -2.64 7.48
N ARG A 72 -3.30 -2.61 8.67
CA ARG A 72 -2.82 -3.35 9.85
C ARG A 72 -2.72 -4.86 9.64
N TRP A 73 -3.63 -5.45 8.86
CA TRP A 73 -3.60 -6.89 8.58
C TRP A 73 -2.44 -7.23 7.64
N LYS A 74 -2.18 -6.38 6.64
CA LYS A 74 -1.01 -6.50 5.76
C LYS A 74 0.28 -6.50 6.57
N ILE A 75 0.44 -5.55 7.50
CA ILE A 75 1.61 -5.46 8.37
C ILE A 75 1.78 -6.72 9.22
N GLN A 76 0.69 -7.26 9.78
CA GLN A 76 0.75 -8.50 10.55
C GLN A 76 1.19 -9.70 9.69
N HIS A 77 0.66 -9.85 8.48
CA HIS A 77 1.03 -10.94 7.58
C HIS A 77 2.49 -10.83 7.11
N LEU A 78 2.94 -9.61 6.78
CA LEU A 78 4.36 -9.35 6.49
C LEU A 78 5.25 -9.74 7.66
N GLY A 79 4.89 -9.35 8.88
CA GLY A 79 5.65 -9.71 10.09
C GLY A 79 5.73 -11.22 10.31
N ARG A 80 4.61 -11.95 10.16
CA ARG A 80 4.59 -13.41 10.28
C ARG A 80 5.45 -14.11 9.22
N TYR A 81 5.46 -13.59 8.00
CA TYR A 81 6.28 -14.11 6.92
C TYR A 81 7.78 -13.88 7.22
N VAL A 82 8.16 -12.65 7.54
CA VAL A 82 9.57 -12.28 7.80
C VAL A 82 10.13 -12.98 9.04
N LEU A 83 9.35 -13.10 10.12
CA LEU A 83 9.83 -13.66 11.38
C LEU A 83 9.76 -15.19 11.43
N ASN A 84 8.72 -15.80 10.83
CA ASN A 84 8.41 -17.22 11.04
C ASN A 84 8.29 -18.01 9.73
N GLY A 85 8.52 -17.41 8.56
CA GLY A 85 8.33 -18.07 7.26
C GLY A 85 6.89 -18.48 6.97
N THR A 86 5.91 -17.94 7.72
CA THR A 86 4.50 -18.30 7.50
C THR A 86 4.00 -17.65 6.22
N ARG A 87 3.74 -18.45 5.18
CA ARG A 87 3.14 -17.97 3.93
C ARG A 87 1.81 -17.24 4.20
N PRO A 88 1.54 -16.13 3.51
CA PRO A 88 0.35 -15.34 3.77
C PRO A 88 -0.89 -15.99 3.11
N PRO A 89 -2.13 -15.66 3.53
CA PRO A 89 -3.34 -16.32 3.03
C PRO A 89 -3.52 -16.17 1.52
N ARG A 90 -4.10 -17.16 0.84
CA ARG A 90 -4.26 -17.14 -0.64
C ARG A 90 -5.52 -16.40 -1.13
N HIS A 91 -6.12 -15.54 -0.30
CA HIS A 91 -7.35 -14.81 -0.62
C HIS A 91 -7.14 -13.30 -0.53
N GLY A 92 -8.03 -12.51 -1.16
CA GLY A 92 -7.87 -11.06 -1.36
C GLY A 92 -7.76 -10.16 -0.12
N LEU A 93 -7.78 -10.73 1.09
CA LEU A 93 -7.53 -10.05 2.37
C LEU A 93 -6.05 -10.06 2.78
N LEU A 94 -5.17 -10.51 1.89
CA LEU A 94 -3.73 -10.27 1.98
C LEU A 94 -3.41 -8.81 2.29
#